data_AF-A0A1A8CFU6-F1
#
_entry.id   AF-A0A1A8CFU6-F1
#
_cell.length_a   1.000
_cell.length_b   1.000
_cell.length_c   1.000
_cell.angle_alpha   90.00
_cell.angle_beta   90.00
_cell.angle_gamma   90.00
#
_symmetry.space_group_name_H-M   'P 1'
#
loop_
_entity.id
_entity.type
_entity.pdbx_description
1 polymer ?
#
loop_
_entity_poly.entity_id
_entity_poly.type
_entity_poly.pdbx_seq_one_letter_code
_entity_poly.pdbx_strand_id
1 'polypeptide(L)'
;MTFWCTSCKCHVSSPCASHHLPEEHRRAVCRRFRATKGASKARRDHINHEIRSLRALLPISQEDQDRLSYLHSMAAICTYIRKSVLFHGLPAGG
;
A
#
# COMPACT_ATOMS: atom_id res chain seq x y z
N MET A 1 15.11 11.45 -13.78
CA MET A 1 15.25 11.73 -15.23
C MET A 1 14.17 10.95 -15.97
N THR A 2 13.41 11.60 -16.85
CA THR A 2 12.43 10.93 -17.74
C THR A 2 12.99 10.85 -19.14
N PHE A 3 12.72 9.78 -19.87
CA PHE A 3 13.17 9.62 -21.24
C PHE A 3 12.00 9.41 -22.20
N TRP A 4 12.21 9.80 -23.44
CA TRP A 4 11.22 9.61 -24.50
C TRP A 4 11.17 8.14 -24.92
N CYS A 5 10.02 7.50 -24.74
CA CYS A 5 9.80 6.16 -25.25
C CYS A 5 9.27 6.24 -26.69
N THR A 6 10.07 5.82 -27.67
CA THR A 6 9.67 5.75 -29.09
C THR A 6 8.49 4.81 -29.31
N SER A 7 8.44 3.70 -28.56
CA SER A 7 7.36 2.71 -28.61
C SER A 7 6.00 3.23 -28.17
N CYS A 8 5.97 4.06 -27.11
CA CYS A 8 4.74 4.51 -26.47
C CYS A 8 4.49 6.03 -26.68
N LYS A 9 5.35 6.72 -27.45
CA LYS A 9 5.33 8.16 -27.75
C LYS A 9 5.05 9.04 -26.52
N CYS A 10 5.73 8.77 -25.40
CA CYS A 10 5.55 9.51 -24.14
C CYS A 10 6.79 9.46 -23.23
N HIS A 11 6.89 10.41 -22.27
CA HIS A 11 8.02 10.55 -21.33
C HIS A 11 7.97 9.60 -20.14
N VAL A 12 8.66 8.47 -20.18
CA VAL A 12 8.62 7.42 -19.14
C VAL A 12 9.77 7.59 -18.14
N SER A 13 9.57 7.12 -16.91
CA SER A 13 10.62 7.11 -15.87
C SER A 13 11.42 5.80 -15.85
N SER A 14 11.02 4.78 -16.62
CA SER A 14 11.65 3.45 -16.66
C SER A 14 11.30 2.72 -17.97
N PRO A 15 12.16 1.81 -18.50
CA PRO A 15 11.96 1.20 -19.81
C PRO A 15 10.72 0.34 -19.88
N CYS A 16 10.01 0.39 -21.02
CA CYS A 16 8.82 -0.42 -21.23
C CYS A 16 9.24 -1.86 -21.56
N ALA A 17 8.93 -2.83 -20.69
CA ALA A 17 9.27 -4.24 -20.89
C ALA A 17 8.50 -4.96 -22.02
N SER A 18 7.70 -4.24 -22.81
CA SER A 18 6.65 -4.82 -23.67
C SER A 18 7.09 -5.06 -25.13
N HIS A 19 8.36 -5.38 -25.39
CA HIS A 19 8.90 -5.45 -26.76
C HIS A 19 8.29 -6.55 -27.65
N HIS A 20 7.64 -7.58 -27.08
CA HIS A 20 7.10 -8.73 -27.82
C HIS A 20 5.63 -8.60 -28.27
N LEU A 21 4.94 -7.46 -28.02
CA LEU A 21 3.53 -7.29 -28.41
C LEU A 21 3.36 -6.43 -29.65
N PRO A 22 2.33 -6.69 -30.49
CA PRO A 22 1.94 -5.81 -31.59
C PRO A 22 1.79 -4.35 -31.13
N GLU A 23 2.24 -3.39 -31.95
CA GLU A 23 2.36 -1.95 -31.63
C GLU A 23 1.13 -1.35 -30.94
N GLU A 24 -0.09 -1.65 -31.41
CA GLU A 24 -1.33 -1.13 -30.80
C GLU A 24 -1.58 -1.68 -29.39
N HIS A 25 -1.43 -2.98 -29.21
CA HIS A 25 -1.55 -3.64 -27.91
C HIS A 25 -0.50 -3.10 -26.94
N ARG A 26 0.73 -2.87 -27.42
CA ARG A 26 1.81 -2.29 -26.62
C ARG A 26 1.49 -0.88 -26.13
N ARG A 27 0.92 -0.02 -26.97
CA ARG A 27 0.50 1.35 -26.60
C ARG A 27 -0.65 1.37 -25.61
N ALA A 28 -1.64 0.50 -25.79
CA ALA A 28 -2.76 0.37 -24.85
C ALA A 28 -2.28 -0.12 -23.47
N VAL A 29 -1.40 -1.12 -23.45
CA VAL A 29 -0.80 -1.68 -22.23
C VAL A 29 0.08 -0.65 -21.51
N CYS A 30 0.99 0.03 -22.22
CA CYS A 30 1.79 1.15 -21.70
C CYS A 30 0.92 2.23 -21.02
N ARG A 31 -0.15 2.65 -21.69
CA ARG A 31 -1.09 3.66 -21.17
C ARG A 31 -1.83 3.18 -19.94
N ARG A 32 -2.34 1.94 -19.95
CA ARG A 32 -2.98 1.32 -18.77
C ARG A 32 -2.02 1.22 -17.59
N PHE A 33 -0.78 0.77 -17.80
CA PHE A 33 0.21 0.69 -16.73
C PHE A 33 0.54 2.06 -16.14
N ARG A 34 0.65 3.11 -16.95
CA ARG A 34 0.81 4.49 -16.45
C ARG A 34 -0.40 4.98 -15.66
N ALA A 35 -1.59 4.86 -16.24
CA ALA A 35 -2.84 5.33 -15.64
C ALA A 35 -3.08 4.65 -14.28
N THR A 36 -2.69 3.38 -14.15
CA THR A 36 -2.87 2.61 -12.91
C THR A 36 -1.69 2.73 -11.94
N LYS A 37 -0.47 3.08 -12.38
CA LYS A 37 0.71 3.19 -11.50
C LYS A 37 0.58 4.31 -10.46
N GLY A 38 0.17 5.50 -10.90
CA GLY A 38 -0.07 6.64 -9.99
C GLY A 38 -1.21 6.36 -9.02
N ALA A 39 -2.34 5.88 -9.54
CA ALA A 39 -3.50 5.53 -8.73
C ALA A 39 -3.20 4.39 -7.72
N SER A 40 -2.44 3.38 -8.12
CA SER A 40 -2.03 2.28 -7.23
C SER A 40 -1.07 2.76 -6.13
N LYS A 41 -0.15 3.69 -6.45
CA LYS A 41 0.70 4.31 -5.43
C LYS A 41 -0.13 5.10 -4.43
N ALA A 42 -1.02 5.99 -4.89
CA ALA A 42 -1.89 6.77 -4.02
C ALA A 42 -2.75 5.88 -3.11
N ARG A 43 -3.32 4.78 -3.65
CA ARG A 43 -4.07 3.80 -2.84
C ARG A 43 -3.20 3.12 -1.79
N ARG A 44 -2.00 2.65 -2.16
CA ARG A 44 -1.07 2.05 -1.19
C ARG A 44 -0.66 3.03 -0.10
N ASP A 45 -0.44 4.29 -0.46
CA ASP A 45 -0.06 5.33 0.50
C ASP A 45 -1.18 5.64 1.47
N HIS A 46 -2.43 5.70 0.98
CA HIS A 46 -3.62 5.84 1.80
C HIS A 46 -3.77 4.65 2.77
N ILE A 47 -3.66 3.40 2.29
CA ILE A 47 -3.70 2.20 3.14
C ILE A 47 -2.61 2.25 4.22
N ASN A 48 -1.37 2.59 3.84
CA ASN A 48 -0.26 2.68 4.77
C ASN A 48 -0.45 3.82 5.80
N HIS A 49 -1.15 4.89 5.43
CA HIS A 49 -1.50 5.97 6.35
C HIS A 49 -2.51 5.49 7.40
N GLU A 50 -3.61 4.87 6.97
CA GLU A 50 -4.63 4.32 7.87
C GLU A 50 -4.03 3.29 8.85
N ILE A 51 -3.16 2.41 8.35
CA ILE A 51 -2.46 1.43 9.18
C ILE A 51 -1.62 2.08 10.29
N ARG A 52 -0.93 3.18 9.99
CA ARG A 52 -0.16 3.94 11.00
C ARG A 52 -1.08 4.59 12.02
N SER A 53 -2.20 5.13 11.57
CA SER A 53 -3.24 5.69 12.44
C SER A 53 -3.78 4.64 13.42
N LEU A 54 -4.14 3.46 12.91
CA LEU A 54 -4.60 2.32 13.73
C LEU A 54 -3.53 1.83 14.71
N ARG A 55 -2.26 1.78 14.29
CA ARG A 55 -1.15 1.37 15.16
C ARG A 55 -0.95 2.32 16.34
N ALA A 56 -1.12 3.62 16.13
CA ALA A 56 -0.97 4.62 17.19
C ALA A 56 -2.03 4.49 18.31
N LEU A 57 -3.14 3.80 18.05
CA LEU A 57 -4.21 3.54 19.02
C LEU A 57 -3.96 2.31 19.90
N LEU A 58 -2.95 1.50 19.58
CA LEU A 58 -2.66 0.30 20.35
C LEU A 58 -2.06 0.65 21.73
N PRO A 59 -2.37 -0.12 22.78
CA PRO A 59 -1.81 0.07 24.12
C PRO A 59 -0.37 -0.48 24.20
N ILE A 60 0.53 0.09 23.40
CA ILE A 60 1.96 -0.23 23.34
C ILE A 60 2.77 1.06 23.30
N SER A 61 3.95 1.06 23.90
CA SER A 61 4.83 2.24 23.94
C SER A 61 5.23 2.66 22.52
N GLN A 62 5.52 3.95 22.31
CA GLN A 62 5.98 4.45 21.00
C GLN A 62 7.30 3.78 20.56
N GLU A 63 8.22 3.53 21.50
CA GLU A 63 9.47 2.82 21.24
C GLU A 63 9.23 1.40 20.70
N ASP A 64 8.31 0.66 21.32
CA ASP A 64 7.97 -0.69 20.86
C ASP A 64 7.20 -0.66 19.55
N GLN A 65 6.35 0.35 19.34
CA GLN A 65 5.71 0.57 18.04
C GLN A 65 6.77 0.65 16.96
N ASP A 66 7.75 1.53 17.07
CA ASP A 66 8.77 1.76 16.02
C ASP A 66 9.56 0.50 15.63
N ARG A 67 9.70 -0.46 16.55
CA ARG A 67 10.38 -1.74 16.31
C ARG A 67 9.51 -2.77 15.58
N LEU A 68 8.20 -2.58 15.52
CA LEU A 68 7.29 -3.51 14.84
C LEU A 68 7.37 -3.36 13.32
N SER A 69 7.59 -4.48 12.64
CA SER A 69 7.42 -4.58 11.19
C SER A 69 5.96 -4.35 10.79
N TYR A 70 5.73 -4.14 9.49
CA TYR A 70 4.37 -3.99 8.95
C TYR A 70 3.49 -5.20 9.27
N LEU A 71 4.02 -6.42 9.11
CA LEU A 71 3.27 -7.65 9.38
C LEU A 71 2.92 -7.79 10.86
N HIS A 72 3.87 -7.49 11.76
CA HIS A 72 3.59 -7.51 13.20
C HIS A 72 2.55 -6.46 13.60
N SER A 73 2.62 -5.26 13.01
CA SER A 73 1.62 -4.21 13.22
C SER A 73 0.23 -4.68 12.81
N MET A 74 0.10 -5.36 11.66
CA MET A 74 -1.17 -5.97 11.22
C MET A 74 -1.69 -7.01 12.21
N ALA A 75 -0.82 -7.93 12.65
CA ALA A 75 -1.20 -8.96 13.60
C ALA A 75 -1.66 -8.37 14.94
N ALA A 76 -0.95 -7.35 15.44
CA ALA A 76 -1.28 -6.65 16.68
C ALA A 76 -2.63 -5.92 16.58
N ILE A 77 -2.85 -5.15 15.50
CA ILE A 77 -4.13 -4.47 15.23
C ILE A 77 -5.27 -5.49 15.17
N CYS A 78 -5.14 -6.56 14.37
CA CYS A 78 -6.16 -7.58 14.25
C CYS A 78 -6.46 -8.30 15.57
N THR A 79 -5.43 -8.50 16.41
CA THR A 79 -5.59 -9.14 17.72
C THR A 79 -6.27 -8.20 18.69
N TYR A 80 -5.89 -6.93 18.71
CA TYR A 80 -6.51 -5.90 19.54
C TYR A 80 -7.99 -5.73 19.19
N ILE A 81 -8.35 -5.64 17.91
CA ILE A 81 -9.75 -5.56 17.47
C ILE A 81 -10.53 -6.80 17.90
N ARG A 82 -10.01 -8.01 17.64
CA ARG A 82 -10.68 -9.25 18.07
C ARG A 82 -10.86 -9.31 19.59
N LYS A 83 -9.84 -8.93 20.35
CA LYS A 83 -9.92 -8.84 21.80
C LYS A 83 -10.96 -7.81 22.23
N SER A 84 -10.98 -6.62 21.65
CA SER A 84 -11.98 -5.60 21.95
C SER A 84 -13.40 -6.14 21.73
N VAL A 85 -13.70 -6.74 20.58
CA VAL A 85 -15.04 -7.29 20.32
C VAL A 85 -15.42 -8.40 21.31
N LEU A 86 -14.48 -9.28 21.68
CA LEU A 86 -14.74 -10.37 22.62
C LEU A 86 -14.90 -9.90 24.07
N PHE A 87 -14.18 -8.85 24.48
CA PHE A 87 -14.14 -8.37 25.86
C PHE A 87 -14.99 -7.13 26.11
N HIS A 88 -15.57 -6.48 25.08
CA HIS A 88 -16.52 -5.37 25.26
C HIS A 88 -17.88 -5.81 25.85
N GLY A 89 -18.06 -7.11 26.13
CA GLY A 89 -19.16 -7.64 26.94
C GLY A 89 -18.78 -8.03 28.38
N LEU A 90 -17.50 -7.92 28.79
CA LEU A 90 -17.09 -8.11 30.17
C LEU A 90 -16.65 -6.77 30.77
N PRO A 91 -17.20 -6.36 31.93
CA PRO A 91 -16.68 -5.18 32.62
C PRO A 91 -15.19 -5.39 32.88
N ALA A 92 -14.40 -4.38 32.56
CA ALA A 92 -13.01 -4.30 32.99
C ALA A 92 -13.04 -4.39 34.53
N GLY A 93 -12.73 -5.57 35.06
CA GLY A 93 -12.75 -5.84 36.49
C GLY A 93 -11.83 -4.86 37.20
N GLY A 94 -12.43 -4.07 38.10
CA GLY A 94 -11.73 -3.35 39.16
C GLY A 94 -11.40 -4.27 40.33
#